data_AF-A0A925US48-F1
#
_entry.id   AF-A0A925US48-F1
#
_cell.length_a   1.000
_cell.length_b   1.000
_cell.length_c   1.000
_cell.angle_alpha   90.00
_cell.angle_beta   90.00
_cell.angle_gamma   90.00
#
_symmetry.space_group_name_H-M   'P 1'
#
loop_
_entity.id
_entity.type
_entity.pdbx_description
1 polymer ?
#
loop_
_entity_poly.entity_id
_entity_poly.type
_entity_poly.pdbx_seq_one_letter_code
_entity_poly.pdbx_strand_id
1 'polypeptide(L)'
;MSSIISILVTYNQQLLSQINQLLVFIVKNIPLNSSKYDITSPKYKKLTVDKLPVIKTFEKLDFKKLLKEYSATNGKDKKPVNPRGKNPVSPDTVCPRCGAPHIYIYDNAGGRGQLCCKVCDLHFSKNKVDFKTETFICPFCGHALIKKKNRKNFYIHKCINKKCSFYLNSLAKLSLRDLEEYMKDKSKFKLHYIYREFITDFFDIDLYSMPKGATSLKFRNFSSHVMALCLTYN
;
A
#
# COMPACT_ATOMS: atom_id res chain seq x y z
N MET A 1 13.74 30.80 -51.50
CA MET A 1 13.09 30.22 -50.29
C MET A 1 14.08 29.48 -49.39
N SER A 2 15.01 28.66 -49.91
CA SER A 2 16.00 27.92 -49.10
C SER A 2 16.92 28.83 -48.26
N SER A 3 17.38 29.95 -48.82
CA SER A 3 18.29 30.88 -48.13
C SER A 3 17.67 31.53 -46.88
N ILE A 4 16.40 31.93 -46.94
CA ILE A 4 15.69 32.53 -45.79
C ILE A 4 15.53 31.50 -44.67
N ILE A 5 15.16 30.26 -45.01
CA ILE A 5 15.01 29.17 -44.04
C ILE A 5 16.36 28.89 -43.36
N SER A 6 17.46 28.80 -44.12
CA SER A 6 18.79 28.62 -43.55
C SER A 6 19.20 29.76 -42.61
N ILE A 7 18.91 31.01 -42.97
CA ILE A 7 19.19 32.18 -42.11
C ILE A 7 18.39 32.09 -40.80
N LEU A 8 17.10 31.74 -40.87
CA LEU A 8 16.25 31.60 -39.68
C LEU A 8 16.71 30.45 -38.78
N VAL A 9 17.18 29.33 -39.34
CA VAL A 9 17.72 28.20 -38.58
C VAL A 9 19.01 28.62 -37.86
N THR A 10 19.93 29.29 -38.55
CA THR A 10 21.18 29.79 -37.94
C THR A 10 20.88 30.79 -36.83
N TYR A 11 19.92 31.69 -37.05
CA TYR A 11 19.49 32.66 -36.05
C TYR A 11 18.88 31.97 -34.81
N ASN A 12 18.05 30.93 -35.01
CA ASN A 12 17.50 30.15 -33.91
C ASN A 12 18.58 29.44 -33.09
N GLN A 13 19.57 28.83 -33.76
CA GLN A 13 20.73 28.20 -33.08
C GLN A 13 21.54 29.21 -32.26
N GLN A 14 21.71 30.43 -32.77
CA GLN A 14 22.39 31.51 -32.05
C GLN A 14 21.61 31.95 -30.81
N LEU A 15 20.28 32.10 -30.92
CA LEU A 15 19.41 32.40 -29.78
C LEU A 15 19.44 31.29 -28.72
N LEU A 16 19.42 30.02 -29.13
CA LEU A 16 19.55 28.87 -28.22
C LEU A 16 20.90 28.88 -27.49
N SER A 17 21.99 29.21 -28.20
CA SER A 17 23.32 29.35 -27.59
C SER A 17 23.35 30.47 -26.55
N GLN A 18 22.75 31.63 -26.86
CA GLN A 18 22.63 32.75 -25.92
C GLN A 18 21.78 32.37 -24.69
N ILE A 19 20.66 31.68 -24.88
CA ILE A 19 19.83 31.18 -23.78
C ILE A 19 20.65 30.24 -22.89
N ASN A 20 21.42 29.32 -23.46
CA ASN A 20 22.26 28.40 -22.70
C ASN A 20 23.35 29.14 -21.90
N GLN A 21 24.01 30.14 -22.49
CA GLN A 21 24.98 30.98 -21.79
C GLN A 21 24.35 31.74 -20.61
N LEU A 22 23.15 32.29 -20.81
CA LEU A 22 22.40 32.97 -19.76
C LEU A 22 21.99 32.00 -18.65
N LEU A 23 21.56 30.78 -18.99
CA LEU A 23 21.24 29.74 -17.99
C LEU A 23 22.47 29.38 -17.15
N VAL A 24 23.63 29.17 -17.77
CA VAL A 24 24.88 28.89 -17.06
C VAL A 24 25.29 30.08 -16.18
N PHE A 25 25.13 31.31 -16.67
CA PHE A 25 25.39 32.53 -15.91
C PHE A 25 24.48 32.62 -14.66
N ILE A 26 23.19 32.38 -14.83
CA ILE A 26 22.20 32.36 -13.74
C ILE A 26 22.57 31.32 -12.70
N VAL A 27 22.84 30.06 -13.11
CA VAL A 27 23.21 28.97 -12.18
C VAL A 27 24.48 29.28 -11.40
N LYS A 28 25.46 29.98 -12.00
CA LYS A 28 26.73 30.31 -11.36
C LYS A 28 26.67 31.53 -10.45
N ASN A 29 25.93 32.57 -10.83
CA ASN A 29 26.03 33.89 -10.21
C ASN A 29 24.78 34.33 -9.45
N ILE A 30 23.62 33.76 -9.78
CA ILE A 30 22.38 34.04 -9.06
C ILE A 30 22.19 32.89 -8.08
N PRO A 31 22.22 33.13 -6.76
CA PRO A 31 21.87 32.11 -5.78
C PRO A 31 20.39 31.82 -5.94
N LEU A 32 20.06 30.91 -6.86
CA LEU A 32 18.76 30.28 -6.90
C LEU A 32 18.61 29.63 -5.53
N ASN A 33 17.68 30.14 -4.71
CA ASN A 33 17.35 29.52 -3.44
C ASN A 33 17.09 28.05 -3.74
N SER A 34 18.03 27.19 -3.37
CA SER A 34 17.80 25.75 -3.43
C SER A 34 16.53 25.53 -2.62
N SER A 35 15.61 24.75 -3.18
CA SER A 35 14.41 24.40 -2.44
C SER A 35 14.87 23.91 -1.07
N LYS A 36 14.41 24.58 0.01
CA LYS A 36 14.67 24.15 1.40
C LYS A 36 14.32 22.67 1.61
N TYR A 37 13.50 22.12 0.71
CA TYR A 37 13.06 20.75 0.66
C TYR A 37 13.75 20.04 -0.50
N ASP A 38 14.63 19.11 -0.17
CA ASP A 38 15.09 18.11 -1.12
C ASP A 38 13.93 17.12 -1.40
N ILE A 39 13.33 17.24 -2.57
CA ILE A 39 12.23 16.38 -3.04
C ILE A 39 12.69 14.92 -3.17
N THR A 40 14.00 14.72 -3.39
CA THR A 40 14.59 13.38 -3.51
C THR A 40 14.78 12.74 -2.13
N SER A 41 14.81 13.53 -1.06
CA SER A 41 15.01 13.05 0.31
C SER A 41 13.85 12.16 0.78
N PRO A 42 14.15 10.97 1.33
CA PRO A 42 13.15 10.07 1.91
C PRO A 42 12.43 10.64 3.14
N LYS A 43 12.93 11.74 3.73
CA LYS A 43 12.30 12.49 4.83
C LYS A 43 10.99 13.15 4.39
N TYR A 44 10.97 13.71 3.18
CA TYR A 44 9.83 14.47 2.65
C TYR A 44 8.91 13.63 1.75
N LYS A 45 9.28 12.40 1.39
CA LYS A 45 8.48 11.46 0.57
C LYS A 45 7.22 10.89 1.25
N LYS A 46 6.77 11.43 2.38
CA LYS A 46 5.58 10.91 3.11
C LYS A 46 4.31 10.87 2.23
N LEU A 47 4.19 11.76 1.25
CA LEU A 47 3.02 11.88 0.38
C LEU A 47 3.24 11.36 -1.06
N THR A 48 4.32 10.62 -1.34
CA THR A 48 4.45 9.99 -2.67
C THR A 48 3.35 8.95 -2.88
N VAL A 49 2.76 8.98 -4.08
CA VAL A 49 1.84 7.96 -4.55
C VAL A 49 2.69 6.74 -4.91
N ASP A 50 2.59 5.69 -4.10
CA ASP A 50 3.26 4.43 -4.39
C ASP A 50 2.36 3.58 -5.30
N LYS A 51 2.96 2.57 -5.96
CA LYS A 51 2.21 1.56 -6.74
C LYS A 51 1.08 0.96 -5.89
N LEU A 52 -0.09 0.74 -6.51
CA LEU A 52 -1.23 0.11 -5.84
C LEU A 52 -0.87 -1.29 -5.31
N PRO A 53 -1.41 -1.70 -4.16
CA PRO A 53 -1.20 -3.04 -3.63
C PRO A 53 -1.92 -4.06 -4.49
N VAL A 54 -1.45 -5.30 -4.44
CA VAL A 54 -2.20 -6.41 -5.04
C VAL A 54 -3.28 -6.82 -4.05
N ILE A 55 -4.55 -6.80 -4.47
CA ILE A 55 -5.66 -7.27 -3.66
C ILE A 55 -5.75 -8.78 -3.84
N LYS A 56 -5.51 -9.54 -2.78
CA LYS A 56 -5.74 -10.99 -2.78
C LYS A 56 -7.07 -11.28 -2.11
N THR A 57 -7.98 -11.84 -2.89
CA THR A 57 -9.28 -12.30 -2.41
C THR A 57 -9.18 -13.76 -1.97
N PHE A 58 -9.98 -14.12 -0.98
CA PHE A 58 -10.14 -15.44 -0.44
C PHE A 58 -11.62 -15.78 -0.42
N GLU A 59 -11.96 -16.85 -1.11
CA GLU A 59 -13.34 -17.30 -1.18
C GLU A 59 -13.78 -17.94 0.14
N LYS A 60 -15.02 -17.63 0.53
CA LYS A 60 -15.73 -18.44 1.51
C LYS A 60 -16.07 -19.78 0.86
N LEU A 61 -15.82 -20.85 1.59
CA LEU A 61 -16.11 -22.20 1.15
C LEU A 61 -17.37 -22.71 1.86
N ASP A 62 -17.86 -23.86 1.42
CA ASP A 62 -18.94 -24.59 2.07
C ASP A 62 -18.42 -25.96 2.49
N PHE A 63 -18.39 -26.23 3.80
CA PHE A 63 -17.91 -27.49 4.33
C PHE A 63 -18.70 -28.69 3.79
N LYS A 64 -20.01 -28.55 3.51
CA LYS A 64 -20.82 -29.65 2.98
C LYS A 64 -20.35 -30.05 1.57
N LYS A 65 -20.00 -29.05 0.74
CA LYS A 65 -19.45 -29.29 -0.60
C LYS A 65 -18.07 -29.93 -0.50
N LEU A 66 -17.19 -29.40 0.34
CA LEU A 66 -15.84 -29.94 0.56
C LEU A 66 -15.86 -31.39 1.06
N LEU A 67 -16.82 -31.75 1.92
CA LEU A 67 -16.98 -33.13 2.39
C LEU A 67 -17.44 -34.07 1.27
N LYS A 68 -18.37 -33.64 0.40
CA LYS A 68 -18.83 -34.41 -0.77
C LYS A 68 -17.72 -34.59 -1.81
N GLU A 69 -16.95 -33.54 -2.09
CA GLU A 69 -15.80 -33.59 -3.00
C GLU A 69 -14.73 -34.55 -2.47
N TYR A 70 -14.47 -34.51 -1.16
CA TYR A 70 -13.52 -35.41 -0.52
C TYR A 70 -13.95 -36.87 -0.62
N SER A 71 -15.23 -37.18 -0.37
CA SER A 71 -15.73 -38.56 -0.44
C SER A 71 -15.74 -39.09 -1.87
N ALA A 72 -16.09 -38.27 -2.86
CA ALA A 72 -16.02 -38.63 -4.28
C ALA A 72 -14.59 -38.95 -4.73
N THR A 73 -13.60 -38.16 -4.28
CA THR A 73 -12.20 -38.31 -4.71
C THR A 73 -11.48 -39.46 -4.01
N ASN A 74 -11.76 -39.70 -2.72
CA ASN A 74 -11.02 -40.68 -1.90
C ASN A 74 -11.80 -41.98 -1.64
N GLY A 75 -13.06 -42.07 -2.07
CA GLY A 75 -13.95 -43.21 -1.82
C GLY A 75 -14.32 -43.41 -0.35
N LYS A 76 -14.05 -42.41 0.53
CA LYS A 76 -14.28 -42.49 1.99
C LYS A 76 -14.66 -41.13 2.55
N ASP A 77 -15.53 -41.13 3.56
CA ASP A 77 -15.92 -39.91 4.25
C ASP A 77 -14.81 -39.35 5.14
N LYS A 78 -14.69 -38.02 5.16
CA LYS A 78 -13.77 -37.33 6.06
C LYS A 78 -14.31 -37.41 7.49
N LYS A 79 -13.68 -38.25 8.30
CA LYS A 79 -14.09 -38.46 9.70
C LYS A 79 -13.94 -37.15 10.51
N PRO A 80 -14.82 -36.91 11.51
CA PRO A 80 -14.62 -35.87 12.51
C PRO A 80 -13.26 -35.93 13.21
N VAL A 81 -12.91 -34.87 13.92
CA VAL A 81 -11.76 -34.87 14.82
C VAL A 81 -12.09 -35.75 16.01
N ASN A 82 -11.20 -36.70 16.33
CA ASN A 82 -11.23 -37.34 17.64
C ASN A 82 -10.52 -36.41 18.62
N PRO A 83 -11.22 -35.81 19.61
CA PRO A 83 -10.59 -34.93 20.57
C PRO A 83 -9.50 -35.67 21.33
N ARG A 84 -8.28 -35.12 21.31
CA ARG A 84 -7.12 -35.65 22.06
C ARG A 84 -6.68 -34.57 23.05
N GLY A 85 -6.46 -34.96 24.30
CA GLY A 85 -5.96 -34.06 25.35
C GLY A 85 -7.03 -33.32 26.15
N LYS A 86 -6.59 -32.39 27.00
CA LYS A 86 -7.42 -31.72 28.03
C LYS A 86 -8.18 -30.48 27.55
N ASN A 87 -8.00 -30.07 26.29
CA ASN A 87 -8.52 -28.80 25.76
C ASN A 87 -9.51 -29.04 24.61
N PRO A 88 -10.77 -29.41 24.90
CA PRO A 88 -11.80 -29.53 23.87
C PRO A 88 -12.15 -28.15 23.28
N VAL A 89 -12.47 -28.15 21.99
CA VAL A 89 -12.97 -26.95 21.28
C VAL A 89 -14.42 -26.70 21.70
N SER A 90 -14.79 -25.44 21.94
CA SER A 90 -16.16 -25.08 22.34
C SER A 90 -17.19 -25.51 21.28
N PRO A 91 -18.36 -26.05 21.66
CA PRO A 91 -19.42 -26.44 20.73
C PRO A 91 -19.86 -25.33 19.77
N ASP A 92 -19.80 -24.08 20.22
CA ASP A 92 -20.19 -22.89 19.44
C ASP A 92 -19.15 -22.48 18.38
N THR A 93 -18.00 -23.16 18.35
CA THR A 93 -16.91 -22.81 17.44
C THR A 93 -17.24 -23.28 16.02
N VAL A 94 -17.20 -22.34 15.07
CA VAL A 94 -17.39 -22.61 13.65
C VAL A 94 -16.17 -22.13 12.87
N CYS A 95 -15.78 -22.87 11.83
CA CYS A 95 -14.70 -22.44 10.96
C CYS A 95 -15.12 -21.19 10.17
N PRO A 96 -14.38 -20.07 10.26
CA PRO A 96 -14.82 -18.82 9.68
C PRO A 96 -14.72 -18.79 8.14
N ARG A 97 -13.95 -19.71 7.52
CA ARG A 97 -13.83 -19.81 6.06
C ARG A 97 -14.88 -20.72 5.42
N CYS A 98 -15.10 -21.91 5.99
CA CYS A 98 -15.95 -22.94 5.37
C CYS A 98 -17.26 -23.24 6.12
N GLY A 99 -17.46 -22.68 7.32
CA GLY A 99 -18.64 -22.96 8.13
C GLY A 99 -18.64 -24.33 8.80
N ALA A 100 -17.52 -25.08 8.78
CA ALA A 100 -17.45 -26.38 9.44
C ALA A 100 -17.70 -26.26 10.97
N PRO A 101 -18.53 -27.11 11.57
CA PRO A 101 -18.79 -27.11 13.02
C PRO A 101 -17.59 -27.58 13.85
N HIS A 102 -17.65 -27.37 15.17
CA HIS A 102 -16.58 -27.68 16.12
C HIS A 102 -16.07 -29.14 16.03
N ILE A 103 -16.90 -30.10 15.64
CA ILE A 103 -16.53 -31.51 15.46
C ILE A 103 -15.42 -31.73 14.41
N TYR A 104 -15.18 -30.77 13.52
CA TYR A 104 -14.10 -30.81 12.53
C TYR A 104 -12.94 -29.87 12.86
N ILE A 105 -12.93 -29.27 14.05
CA ILE A 105 -11.95 -28.28 14.47
C ILE A 105 -11.16 -28.86 15.64
N TYR A 106 -9.84 -28.67 15.63
CA TYR A 106 -8.97 -29.10 16.71
C TYR A 106 -8.05 -27.99 17.18
N ASP A 107 -7.65 -28.05 18.44
CA ASP A 107 -6.63 -27.15 18.99
C ASP A 107 -5.25 -27.59 18.50
N ASN A 108 -4.64 -26.76 17.66
CA ASN A 108 -3.35 -27.02 17.06
C ASN A 108 -2.18 -26.61 17.98
N ALA A 109 -2.43 -25.78 18.98
CA ALA A 109 -1.40 -25.23 19.86
C ALA A 109 -1.51 -25.70 21.32
N GLY A 110 -2.31 -26.73 21.59
CA GLY A 110 -2.40 -27.39 22.89
C GLY A 110 -2.87 -26.45 24.01
N GLY A 111 -3.84 -25.58 23.76
CA GLY A 111 -4.42 -24.64 24.72
C GLY A 111 -4.00 -23.18 24.51
N ARG A 112 -3.03 -22.91 23.63
CA ARG A 112 -2.53 -21.54 23.36
C ARG A 112 -3.40 -20.74 22.38
N GLY A 113 -4.57 -21.26 22.02
CA GLY A 113 -5.62 -20.51 21.31
C GLY A 113 -5.54 -20.51 19.78
N GLN A 114 -4.71 -21.35 19.15
CA GLN A 114 -4.71 -21.55 17.70
C GLN A 114 -5.48 -22.82 17.33
N LEU A 115 -6.55 -22.65 16.57
CA LEU A 115 -7.40 -23.72 16.08
C LEU A 115 -7.09 -24.02 14.61
N CYS A 116 -7.31 -25.27 14.21
CA CYS A 116 -7.20 -25.71 12.82
C CYS A 116 -8.48 -26.43 12.39
N CYS A 117 -8.99 -26.08 11.21
CA CYS A 117 -10.13 -26.76 10.61
C CYS A 117 -9.65 -27.93 9.76
N LYS A 118 -10.06 -29.16 10.11
CA LYS A 118 -9.73 -30.38 9.35
C LYS A 118 -10.34 -30.40 7.94
N VAL A 119 -11.42 -29.66 7.68
CA VAL A 119 -12.10 -29.68 6.38
C VAL A 119 -11.35 -28.84 5.35
N CYS A 120 -11.01 -27.59 5.67
CA CYS A 120 -10.42 -26.62 4.75
C CYS A 120 -8.98 -26.17 5.10
N ASP A 121 -8.37 -26.81 6.10
CA ASP A 121 -7.01 -26.59 6.61
C ASP A 121 -6.71 -25.15 7.06
N LEU A 122 -7.76 -24.37 7.34
CA LEU A 122 -7.63 -23.03 7.86
C LEU A 122 -7.14 -23.05 9.31
N HIS A 123 -6.07 -22.31 9.56
CA HIS A 123 -5.60 -21.97 10.90
C HIS A 123 -6.16 -20.61 11.33
N PHE A 124 -6.76 -20.53 12.53
CA PHE A 124 -7.35 -19.30 13.05
C PHE A 124 -7.29 -19.26 14.58
N SER A 125 -7.43 -18.08 15.17
CA SER A 125 -7.39 -17.90 16.63
C SER A 125 -8.78 -18.15 17.23
N LYS A 126 -8.85 -18.69 18.45
CA LYS A 126 -10.11 -18.99 19.16
C LYS A 126 -11.07 -17.79 19.26
N ASN A 127 -10.52 -16.58 19.40
CA ASN A 127 -11.30 -15.34 19.53
C ASN A 127 -11.65 -14.68 18.18
N LYS A 128 -11.23 -15.28 17.06
CA LYS A 128 -11.39 -14.66 15.74
C LYS A 128 -12.60 -15.26 15.03
N VAL A 129 -13.68 -14.49 15.03
CA VAL A 129 -14.95 -14.87 14.40
C VAL A 129 -14.95 -14.55 12.89
N ASP A 130 -14.22 -13.51 12.49
CA ASP A 130 -14.28 -13.02 11.11
C ASP A 130 -13.18 -13.60 10.21
N PHE A 131 -13.62 -14.16 9.07
CA PHE A 131 -12.75 -14.49 7.95
C PHE A 131 -12.56 -13.27 7.07
N LYS A 132 -11.31 -12.83 6.91
CA LYS A 132 -10.98 -11.76 5.98
C LYS A 132 -11.02 -12.33 4.56
N THR A 133 -12.01 -11.89 3.79
CA THR A 133 -12.16 -12.21 2.37
C THR A 133 -11.09 -11.51 1.53
N GLU A 134 -10.50 -10.43 2.02
CA GLU A 134 -9.54 -9.65 1.24
C GLU A 134 -8.31 -9.32 2.07
N THR A 135 -7.15 -9.30 1.40
CA THR A 135 -5.90 -8.88 2.01
C THR A 135 -5.07 -8.10 1.01
N PHE A 136 -4.62 -6.92 1.42
CA PHE A 136 -3.67 -6.14 0.65
C PHE A 136 -2.27 -6.76 0.71
N ILE A 137 -1.67 -6.95 -0.45
CA ILE A 137 -0.34 -7.54 -0.61
C ILE A 137 0.62 -6.47 -1.13
N CYS A 138 1.83 -6.45 -0.57
CA CYS A 138 2.91 -5.60 -1.03
C CYS A 138 3.29 -5.93 -2.47
N PRO A 139 3.24 -4.97 -3.42
CA PRO A 139 3.54 -5.23 -4.83
C PRO A 139 5.03 -5.48 -5.10
N PHE A 140 5.89 -5.29 -4.09
CA PHE A 140 7.34 -5.43 -4.21
C PHE A 140 7.90 -6.74 -3.66
N CYS A 141 7.19 -7.38 -2.72
CA CYS A 141 7.70 -8.59 -2.06
C CYS A 141 6.64 -9.65 -1.78
N GLY A 142 5.39 -9.45 -2.20
CA GLY A 142 4.31 -10.43 -2.00
C GLY A 142 3.85 -10.60 -0.55
N HIS A 143 4.40 -9.84 0.39
CA HIS A 143 4.04 -9.96 1.80
C HIS A 143 2.75 -9.21 2.12
N ALA A 144 1.90 -9.77 3.00
CA ALA A 144 0.68 -9.12 3.44
C ALA A 144 0.97 -7.80 4.16
N LEU A 145 0.20 -6.76 3.83
CA LEU A 145 0.29 -5.48 4.49
C LEU A 145 -0.42 -5.52 5.84
N ILE A 146 0.12 -4.79 6.80
CA ILE A 146 -0.44 -4.70 8.14
C ILE A 146 -1.02 -3.31 8.35
N LYS A 147 -2.30 -3.24 8.75
CA LYS A 147 -2.94 -2.01 9.21
C LYS A 147 -2.22 -1.49 10.46
N LYS A 148 -1.58 -0.33 10.35
CA LYS A 148 -0.76 0.29 11.41
C LYS A 148 -1.42 1.49 12.07
N LYS A 149 -2.20 2.28 11.32
CA LYS A 149 -2.86 3.47 11.86
C LYS A 149 -4.29 3.56 11.34
N ASN A 150 -5.15 4.03 12.21
CA ASN A 150 -6.51 4.44 11.88
C ASN A 150 -6.57 5.97 11.88
N ARG A 151 -7.07 6.56 10.80
CA ARG A 151 -7.37 8.01 10.68
C ARG A 151 -8.84 8.14 10.30
N LYS A 152 -9.42 9.32 10.57
CA LYS A 152 -10.85 9.61 10.35
C LYS A 152 -11.38 9.11 9.00
N ASN A 153 -10.63 9.33 7.92
CA ASN A 153 -11.09 9.06 6.54
C ASN A 153 -10.32 7.93 5.84
N PHE A 154 -9.26 7.37 6.46
CA PHE A 154 -8.45 6.35 5.81
C PHE A 154 -7.65 5.49 6.79
N TYR A 155 -7.35 4.27 6.37
CA TYR A 155 -6.45 3.36 7.06
C TYR A 155 -5.07 3.35 6.43
N ILE A 156 -4.03 3.25 7.26
CA ILE A 156 -2.63 3.13 6.80
C ILE A 156 -2.19 1.68 6.93
N HIS A 157 -1.89 1.06 5.80
CA HIS A 157 -1.31 -0.27 5.68
C HIS A 157 0.18 -0.16 5.39
N LYS A 158 1.01 -0.97 6.07
CA LYS A 158 2.48 -0.93 5.95
C LYS A 158 3.03 -2.32 5.68
N CYS A 159 3.97 -2.41 4.73
CA CYS A 159 4.80 -3.61 4.57
C CYS A 159 5.86 -3.65 5.67
N ILE A 160 5.82 -4.67 6.54
CA ILE A 160 6.79 -4.83 7.64
C ILE A 160 8.02 -5.66 7.26
N ASN A 161 8.03 -6.28 6.07
CA ASN A 161 9.10 -7.16 5.63
C ASN A 161 10.40 -6.35 5.41
N LYS A 162 11.43 -6.62 6.23
CA LYS A 162 12.75 -5.98 6.13
C LYS A 162 13.56 -6.44 4.90
N LYS A 163 13.19 -7.56 4.28
CA LYS A 163 13.78 -8.05 3.03
C LYS A 163 13.05 -7.54 1.78
N CYS A 164 12.10 -6.62 1.93
CA CYS A 164 11.36 -6.06 0.80
C CYS A 164 12.29 -5.20 -0.06
N SER A 165 12.29 -5.43 -1.39
CA SER A 165 13.09 -4.64 -2.34
C SER A 165 12.84 -3.14 -2.22
N PHE A 166 11.58 -2.71 -2.02
CA PHE A 166 11.25 -1.30 -1.77
C PHE A 166 11.96 -0.73 -0.54
N TYR A 167 11.99 -1.50 0.55
CA TYR A 167 12.61 -1.07 1.80
C TYR A 167 14.13 -1.00 1.65
N LEU A 168 14.74 -2.04 1.08
CA LEU A 168 16.18 -2.11 0.85
C LEU A 168 16.65 -0.98 -0.07
N ASN A 169 15.94 -0.74 -1.17
CA ASN A 169 16.25 0.35 -2.10
C ASN A 169 16.06 1.73 -1.47
N SER A 170 15.09 1.90 -0.57
CA SER A 170 14.91 3.17 0.14
C SER A 170 15.99 3.39 1.20
N LEU A 171 16.43 2.32 1.87
CA LEU A 171 17.51 2.35 2.84
C LEU A 171 18.85 2.68 2.18
N ALA A 172 19.14 2.08 1.01
CA ALA A 172 20.36 2.33 0.24
C ALA A 172 20.49 3.77 -0.28
N LYS A 173 19.39 4.52 -0.33
CA LYS A 173 19.37 5.94 -0.75
C LYS A 173 19.68 6.92 0.37
N LEU A 174 19.79 6.47 1.62
CA LEU A 174 20.10 7.34 2.75
C LEU A 174 21.59 7.70 2.73
N SER A 175 21.89 8.98 2.97
CA SER A 175 23.25 9.38 3.33
C SER A 175 23.62 8.84 4.72
N LEU A 176 24.92 8.81 5.06
CA LEU A 176 25.36 8.43 6.40
C LEU A 176 24.67 9.26 7.50
N ARG A 177 24.52 10.57 7.24
CA ARG A 177 23.85 11.51 8.15
C ARG A 177 22.36 11.22 8.31
N ASP A 178 21.68 10.87 7.22
CA ASP A 178 20.27 10.45 7.27
C ASP A 178 20.10 9.11 8.01
N LEU A 179 21.06 8.20 7.85
CA LEU A 179 21.04 6.91 8.52
C LEU A 179 21.20 7.08 10.04
N GLU A 180 22.09 7.94 10.50
CA GLU A 180 22.20 8.33 11.92
C GLU A 180 20.91 8.96 12.45
N GLU A 181 20.30 9.90 11.70
CA GLU A 181 19.02 10.51 12.09
C GLU A 181 17.90 9.46 12.14
N TYR A 182 17.88 8.52 11.19
CA TYR A 182 16.92 7.42 11.15
C TYR A 182 17.08 6.46 12.34
N MET A 183 18.30 6.18 12.78
CA MET A 183 18.54 5.36 13.97
C MET A 183 18.02 6.03 15.25
N LYS A 184 18.13 7.37 15.34
CA LYS A 184 17.58 8.16 16.44
C LYS A 184 16.05 8.26 16.39
N ASP A 185 15.47 8.53 15.21
CA ASP A 185 14.02 8.64 15.02
C ASP A 185 13.56 8.06 13.68
N LYS A 186 13.09 6.80 13.74
CA LYS A 186 12.59 6.06 12.59
C LYS A 186 11.32 6.66 11.97
N SER A 187 10.59 7.52 12.69
CA SER A 187 9.31 8.07 12.23
C SER A 187 9.47 9.22 11.23
N LYS A 188 10.68 9.80 11.15
CA LYS A 188 11.00 10.88 10.22
C LYS A 188 11.08 10.41 8.77
N PHE A 189 11.46 9.15 8.56
CA PHE A 189 11.74 8.61 7.23
C PHE A 189 10.64 7.65 6.74
N LYS A 190 10.24 7.79 5.48
CA LYS A 190 9.38 6.81 4.81
C LYS A 190 10.26 5.81 4.05
N LEU A 191 10.65 4.72 4.72
CA LEU A 191 11.45 3.66 4.08
C LEU A 191 10.63 2.44 3.63
N HIS A 192 9.52 2.17 4.32
CA HIS A 192 8.68 1.02 3.97
C HIS A 192 7.57 1.45 3.01
N TYR A 193 7.13 0.50 2.20
CA TYR A 193 5.94 0.66 1.39
C TYR A 193 4.71 0.89 2.29
N ILE A 194 3.93 1.91 1.95
CA ILE A 194 2.73 2.31 2.68
C ILE A 194 1.58 2.48 1.69
N TYR A 195 0.48 1.79 1.95
CA TYR A 195 -0.77 1.98 1.24
C TYR A 195 -1.79 2.69 2.13
N ARG A 196 -2.56 3.61 1.54
CA ARG A 196 -3.66 4.31 2.20
C ARG A 196 -4.97 3.83 1.60
N GLU A 197 -5.75 3.15 2.41
CA GLU A 197 -7.11 2.71 2.07
C GLU A 197 -8.08 3.80 2.52
N PHE A 198 -8.68 4.53 1.58
CA PHE A 198 -9.67 5.55 1.89
C PHE A 198 -11.03 4.90 2.13
N ILE A 199 -11.73 5.35 3.17
CA ILE A 199 -13.03 4.82 3.58
C ILE A 199 -14.16 5.66 2.97
N THR A 200 -13.87 6.91 2.64
CA THR A 200 -14.80 7.80 1.97
C THR A 200 -14.95 7.38 0.52
N ASP A 201 -16.19 7.14 0.08
CA ASP A 201 -16.49 7.04 -1.33
C ASP A 201 -16.41 8.44 -1.94
N PHE A 202 -15.42 8.65 -2.82
CA PHE A 202 -15.23 9.94 -3.49
C PHE A 202 -16.16 10.11 -4.69
N PHE A 203 -16.76 9.03 -5.18
CA PHE A 203 -17.68 9.04 -6.32
C PHE A 203 -19.12 9.35 -5.91
N ASP A 204 -19.48 9.06 -4.66
CA ASP A 204 -20.78 9.41 -4.09
C ASP A 204 -20.85 10.85 -3.54
N ILE A 205 -19.80 11.66 -3.75
CA ILE A 205 -19.79 13.05 -3.29
C ILE A 205 -20.65 13.91 -4.22
N ASP A 206 -21.76 14.42 -3.69
CA ASP A 206 -22.53 15.47 -4.34
C ASP A 206 -21.76 16.80 -4.29
N LEU A 207 -21.16 17.17 -5.42
CA LEU A 207 -20.42 18.43 -5.58
C LEU A 207 -21.30 19.67 -5.32
N TYR A 208 -22.61 19.59 -5.53
CA TYR A 208 -23.54 20.70 -5.34
C TYR A 208 -23.90 20.92 -3.86
N SER A 209 -23.76 19.90 -3.03
CA SER A 209 -23.95 19.99 -1.57
C SER A 209 -22.77 20.64 -0.83
N MET A 210 -21.66 20.87 -1.53
CA MET A 210 -20.44 21.41 -0.91
C MET A 210 -20.62 22.89 -0.53
N PRO A 211 -20.25 23.30 0.71
CA PRO A 211 -20.31 24.70 1.11
C PRO A 211 -19.53 25.60 0.15
N LYS A 212 -20.05 26.79 -0.16
CA LYS A 212 -19.31 27.80 -0.94
C LYS A 212 -17.96 28.07 -0.25
N GLY A 213 -16.86 27.82 -0.98
CA GLY A 213 -15.48 27.98 -0.47
C GLY A 213 -14.86 26.72 0.15
N ALA A 214 -15.51 25.55 0.08
CA ALA A 214 -14.97 24.29 0.58
C ALA A 214 -13.66 23.85 -0.12
N THR A 215 -13.41 24.34 -1.33
CA THR A 215 -12.15 24.13 -2.06
C THR A 215 -11.49 25.48 -2.34
N SER A 216 -10.24 25.62 -1.91
CA SER A 216 -9.38 26.75 -2.24
C SER A 216 -8.16 26.21 -2.99
N LEU A 217 -8.02 26.58 -4.26
CA LEU A 217 -6.81 26.34 -5.05
C LEU A 217 -5.70 27.38 -4.77
N LYS A 218 -5.82 28.15 -3.68
CA LYS A 218 -4.75 29.03 -3.20
C LYS A 218 -3.75 28.20 -2.40
N PHE A 219 -2.71 27.69 -3.06
CA PHE A 219 -1.62 26.99 -2.39
C PHE A 219 -0.55 27.99 -1.95
N ARG A 220 0.01 27.81 -0.74
CA ARG A 220 1.09 28.69 -0.22
C ARG A 220 2.35 28.71 -1.09
N ASN A 221 2.64 27.59 -1.76
CA ASN A 221 3.91 27.36 -2.45
C ASN A 221 3.78 27.02 -3.94
N PHE A 222 2.56 26.90 -4.46
CA PHE A 222 2.31 26.52 -5.85
C PHE A 222 1.21 27.41 -6.44
N SER A 223 1.36 27.85 -7.68
CA SER A 223 0.29 28.61 -8.34
C SER A 223 -0.84 27.67 -8.76
N SER A 224 -2.07 28.20 -8.76
CA SER A 224 -3.23 27.51 -9.33
C SER A 224 -2.99 27.09 -10.79
N HIS A 225 -2.18 27.86 -11.52
CA HIS A 225 -1.78 27.57 -12.90
C HIS A 225 -0.95 26.28 -13.03
N VAL A 226 0.01 26.04 -12.15
CA VAL A 226 0.83 24.81 -12.17
C VAL A 226 -0.04 23.57 -11.90
N MET A 227 -1.00 23.67 -10.97
CA MET A 227 -1.95 22.58 -10.70
C MET A 227 -2.85 22.31 -11.91
N ALA A 228 -3.38 23.36 -12.53
CA ALA A 228 -4.19 23.23 -13.74
C ALA A 228 -3.43 22.48 -14.84
N LEU A 229 -2.16 22.86 -15.10
CA LEU A 229 -1.30 22.17 -16.06
C LEU A 229 -1.14 20.68 -15.72
N CYS A 230 -0.88 20.32 -14.47
CA CYS A 230 -0.74 18.92 -14.06
C CYS A 230 -2.03 18.09 -14.22
N LEU A 231 -3.20 18.73 -14.12
CA LEU A 231 -4.50 18.07 -14.26
C LEU A 231 -4.95 17.95 -15.72
N THR A 232 -4.56 18.89 -16.57
CA THR A 232 -4.98 18.94 -17.98
C THR A 232 -4.03 18.23 -18.95
N TYR A 233 -2.76 18.05 -18.59
CA TYR A 233 -1.74 17.45 -19.47
C TYR A 233 -1.47 15.96 -19.23
N ASN A 234 -2.46 15.18 -18.75
CA ASN A 234 -2.40 13.71 -18.80
C ASN A 234 -3.17 13.18 -20.00
#